data_AF-A0A8T5J856-F1
#
_entry.id   AF-A0A8T5J856-F1
#
_cell.length_a   1.000
_cell.length_b   1.000
_cell.length_c   1.000
_cell.angle_alpha   90.00
_cell.angle_beta   90.00
_cell.angle_gamma   90.00
#
_symmetry.space_group_name_H-M   'P 1'
#
loop_
_entity.id
_entity.type
_entity.pdbx_description
1 polymer ?
#
loop_
_entity_poly.entity_id
_entity_poly.type
_entity_poly.pdbx_seq_one_letter_code
_entity_poly.pdbx_strand_id
1 'polypeptide(L)'
;MGDGIMRTRVLVCILMSFALINSASAAGVEGGVNVEPVVEDTIFNAITHTETTHDLEDWEITMTLNDASYNNNTTFTLTTQICNNDGVCLPPEEATLLTGDDRTFTSAVTTIEDHTYVNWRVKATYTEDNDTTEMFPASGFYKTWSDCWLNDGEWGGDGCSEKASEDSDDISALGIMATAGVIAIAAIIRYK
;
A
#
# COMPACT_ATOMS: atom_id res chain seq x y z
N MET A 1 19.67 -3.17 51.78
CA MET A 1 20.05 -2.73 50.42
C MET A 1 19.56 -3.78 49.43
N GLY A 2 18.44 -3.56 48.74
CA GLY A 2 17.91 -4.57 47.81
C GLY A 2 16.62 -4.15 47.10
N ASP A 3 15.80 -3.33 47.76
CA ASP A 3 14.45 -3.00 47.26
C ASP A 3 14.45 -1.90 46.18
N GLY A 4 15.33 -0.89 46.31
CA GLY A 4 15.43 0.21 45.35
C GLY A 4 16.05 -0.19 44.00
N ILE A 5 16.95 -1.18 44.00
CA ILE A 5 17.61 -1.69 42.79
C ILE A 5 16.61 -2.52 41.97
N MET A 6 15.75 -3.31 42.63
CA MET A 6 14.73 -4.13 41.95
C MET A 6 13.65 -3.24 41.31
N ARG A 7 13.17 -2.19 41.99
CA ARG A 7 12.23 -1.22 41.43
C ARG A 7 12.79 -0.44 40.24
N THR A 8 14.07 -0.06 40.29
CA THR A 8 14.73 0.66 39.20
C THR A 8 14.91 -0.23 37.97
N ARG A 9 15.25 -1.51 38.14
CA ARG A 9 15.37 -2.47 37.02
C ARG A 9 14.02 -2.78 36.38
N VAL A 10 12.95 -2.90 37.17
CA VAL A 10 11.59 -3.10 36.64
C VAL A 10 11.12 -1.88 35.85
N LEU A 11 11.37 -0.66 36.33
CA LEU A 11 11.04 0.57 35.61
C LEU A 11 11.80 0.70 34.29
N VAL A 12 13.11 0.36 34.27
CA VAL A 12 13.92 0.36 33.05
C VAL A 12 13.40 -0.68 32.05
N CYS A 13 13.04 -1.89 32.50
CA CYS A 13 12.46 -2.90 31.62
C CYS A 13 11.13 -2.45 31.01
N ILE A 14 10.24 -1.83 31.80
CA ILE A 14 8.95 -1.32 31.30
C ILE A 14 9.18 -0.21 30.26
N LEU A 15 10.07 0.75 30.53
CA LEU A 15 10.41 1.83 29.59
C LEU A 15 11.02 1.28 28.27
N MET A 16 11.84 0.23 28.36
CA MET A 16 12.42 -0.42 27.18
C MET A 16 11.38 -1.20 26.37
N SER A 17 10.38 -1.80 27.03
CA SER A 17 9.25 -2.45 26.36
C SER A 17 8.35 -1.44 25.63
N PHE A 18 8.15 -0.23 26.18
CA PHE A 18 7.40 0.83 25.51
C PHE A 18 8.14 1.43 24.30
N ALA A 19 9.48 1.45 24.32
CA ALA A 19 10.29 1.94 23.19
C ALA A 19 10.31 0.98 21.98
N LEU A 20 9.93 -0.29 22.17
CA LEU A 20 9.82 -1.28 21.09
C LEU A 20 8.46 -1.24 20.40
N ILE A 21 7.50 -0.45 20.92
CA ILE A 21 6.24 -0.15 20.24
C ILE A 21 6.50 0.96 19.22
N ASN A 22 7.41 0.72 18.28
CA ASN A 22 7.35 1.45 17.01
C ASN A 22 6.07 0.96 16.34
N SER A 23 4.98 1.69 16.54
CA SER A 23 3.91 1.72 15.56
C SER A 23 4.57 2.26 14.30
N ALA A 24 5.13 1.38 13.47
CA ALA A 24 5.27 1.68 12.07
C ALA A 24 3.83 1.95 11.62
N SER A 25 3.41 3.22 11.65
CA SER A 25 2.22 3.59 10.93
C SER A 25 2.57 3.23 9.49
N ALA A 26 1.97 2.15 8.97
CA ALA A 26 1.63 2.15 7.57
C ALA A 26 0.92 3.48 7.38
N ALA A 27 1.60 4.45 6.77
CA ALA A 27 0.95 5.69 6.37
C ALA A 27 -0.24 5.20 5.55
N GLY A 28 -1.45 5.38 6.10
CA GLY A 28 -2.66 4.84 5.51
C GLY A 28 -2.72 5.36 4.09
N VAL A 29 -2.55 4.46 3.13
CA VAL A 29 -2.80 4.80 1.73
C VAL A 29 -4.31 4.94 1.66
N GLU A 30 -4.77 6.14 1.31
CA GLU A 30 -6.19 6.39 1.13
C GLU A 30 -6.74 5.40 0.09
N GLY A 31 -7.80 4.68 0.47
CA GLY A 31 -8.47 3.75 -0.42
C GLY A 31 -8.93 4.46 -1.68
N GLY A 32 -8.74 3.84 -2.85
CA GLY A 32 -9.13 4.42 -4.14
C GLY A 32 -8.22 5.52 -4.68
N VAL A 33 -7.14 5.89 -3.98
CA VAL A 33 -6.16 6.88 -4.47
C VAL A 33 -4.89 6.17 -4.93
N ASN A 34 -4.57 6.29 -6.22
CA ASN A 34 -3.38 5.67 -6.80
C ASN A 34 -2.10 6.15 -6.12
N VAL A 35 -1.13 5.25 -6.01
CA VAL A 35 0.21 5.56 -5.53
C VAL A 35 1.13 5.67 -6.74
N GLU A 36 1.41 6.91 -7.12
CA GLU A 36 2.10 7.27 -8.35
C GLU A 36 3.62 7.43 -8.17
N PRO A 37 4.43 7.16 -9.22
CA PRO A 37 5.84 7.50 -9.25
C PRO A 37 6.08 9.00 -9.38
N VAL A 38 7.10 9.52 -8.70
CA VAL A 38 7.70 10.82 -9.05
C VAL A 38 8.69 10.58 -10.19
N VAL A 39 8.24 10.73 -11.44
CA VAL A 39 9.01 10.34 -12.64
C VAL A 39 10.41 10.95 -12.67
N GLU A 40 10.56 12.21 -12.24
CA GLU A 40 11.84 12.94 -12.20
C GLU A 40 12.92 12.26 -11.35
N ASP A 41 12.52 11.44 -10.36
CA ASP A 41 13.41 10.71 -9.46
C ASP A 41 13.65 9.26 -9.94
N THR A 42 13.29 8.93 -11.19
CA THR A 42 13.40 7.57 -11.74
C THR A 42 14.24 7.50 -13.03
N ILE A 43 14.45 6.29 -13.54
CA ILE A 43 15.11 6.03 -14.83
C ILE A 43 14.26 6.42 -16.05
N PHE A 44 13.03 6.87 -15.85
CA PHE A 44 12.05 7.14 -16.89
C PHE A 44 11.89 8.63 -17.17
N ASN A 45 11.59 8.96 -18.42
CA ASN A 45 11.13 10.29 -18.82
C ASN A 45 9.61 10.40 -18.73
N ALA A 46 8.90 9.29 -18.93
CA ALA A 46 7.44 9.23 -18.84
C ALA A 46 7.01 7.82 -18.44
N ILE A 47 5.97 7.77 -17.60
CA ILE A 47 5.23 6.55 -17.27
C ILE A 47 3.75 6.89 -17.45
N THR A 48 3.01 6.03 -18.11
CA THR A 48 1.56 6.14 -18.28
C THR A 48 0.96 4.77 -18.08
N HIS A 49 -0.06 4.66 -17.25
CA HIS A 49 -0.76 3.41 -17.02
C HIS A 49 -2.27 3.61 -16.96
N THR A 50 -3.02 2.51 -16.93
CA THR A 50 -4.44 2.52 -16.60
C THR A 50 -4.64 3.20 -15.24
N GLU A 51 -5.47 4.25 -15.17
CA GLU A 51 -5.71 5.03 -13.94
C GLU A 51 -6.79 4.42 -13.03
N THR A 52 -7.70 3.64 -13.61
CA THR A 52 -8.76 2.95 -12.89
C THR A 52 -8.95 1.61 -13.57
N THR A 53 -8.82 0.52 -12.81
CA THR A 53 -8.94 -0.84 -13.35
C THR A 53 -10.35 -1.39 -13.20
N HIS A 54 -10.73 -2.29 -14.10
CA HIS A 54 -11.99 -3.01 -14.05
C HIS A 54 -11.70 -4.52 -13.96
N ASP A 55 -12.62 -5.27 -13.38
CA ASP A 55 -12.51 -6.74 -13.31
C ASP A 55 -12.39 -7.35 -14.71
N LEU A 56 -11.47 -8.30 -14.86
CA LEU A 56 -11.22 -9.04 -16.11
C LEU A 56 -10.78 -8.19 -17.32
N GLU A 57 -10.39 -6.94 -17.08
CA GLU A 57 -9.83 -6.05 -18.09
C GLU A 57 -8.30 -5.93 -17.93
N ASP A 58 -7.64 -5.44 -18.98
CA ASP A 58 -6.19 -5.28 -18.96
C ASP A 58 -5.79 -3.99 -18.21
N TRP A 59 -4.93 -4.15 -17.21
CA TRP A 59 -4.11 -3.05 -16.72
C TRP A 59 -2.91 -2.88 -17.65
N GLU A 60 -2.85 -1.74 -18.33
CA GLU A 60 -1.81 -1.42 -19.30
C GLU A 60 -0.81 -0.41 -18.71
N ILE A 61 0.46 -0.54 -19.07
CA ILE A 61 1.51 0.41 -18.69
C ILE A 61 2.48 0.62 -19.85
N THR A 62 2.83 1.89 -20.08
CA THR A 62 3.85 2.35 -21.01
C THR A 62 4.92 3.13 -20.24
N MET A 63 6.18 2.74 -20.40
CA MET A 63 7.33 3.34 -19.73
C MET A 63 8.37 3.75 -20.77
N THR A 64 8.79 5.00 -20.75
CA THR A 64 9.82 5.54 -21.66
C THR A 64 11.08 5.89 -20.88
N LEU A 65 12.21 5.28 -21.22
CA LEU A 65 13.50 5.61 -20.58
C LEU A 65 13.90 7.06 -20.86
N ASN A 66 14.53 7.69 -19.86
CA ASN A 66 15.20 8.97 -20.06
C ASN A 66 16.50 8.80 -20.88
N ASP A 67 17.02 9.89 -21.43
CA ASP A 67 18.20 9.83 -22.30
C ASP A 67 19.43 9.28 -21.58
N ALA A 68 19.62 9.56 -20.28
CA ALA A 68 20.76 9.05 -19.53
C ALA A 68 20.68 7.53 -19.39
N SER A 69 19.54 7.01 -18.94
CA SER A 69 19.28 5.57 -18.80
C SER A 69 19.43 4.83 -20.12
N TYR A 70 18.89 5.40 -21.21
CA TYR A 70 18.99 4.82 -22.55
C TYR A 70 20.44 4.78 -23.05
N ASN A 71 21.18 5.88 -22.95
CA ASN A 71 22.57 5.94 -23.41
C ASN A 71 23.52 5.07 -22.58
N ASN A 72 23.19 4.82 -21.31
CA ASN A 72 23.97 3.97 -20.41
C ASN A 72 23.54 2.49 -20.44
N ASN A 73 22.71 2.08 -21.41
CA ASN A 73 22.18 0.71 -21.53
C ASN A 73 21.52 0.19 -20.25
N THR A 74 20.83 1.06 -19.50
CA THR A 74 20.09 0.65 -18.31
C THR A 74 18.94 -0.25 -18.72
N THR A 75 18.81 -1.40 -18.05
CA THR A 75 17.70 -2.33 -18.25
C THR A 75 16.80 -2.33 -17.02
N PHE A 76 15.58 -2.84 -17.15
CA PHE A 76 14.71 -2.97 -16.00
C PHE A 76 13.76 -4.15 -16.12
N THR A 77 13.25 -4.61 -14.99
CA THR A 77 12.11 -5.54 -14.93
C THR A 77 10.91 -4.86 -14.29
N LEU A 78 9.72 -5.19 -14.79
CA LEU A 78 8.45 -4.78 -14.20
C LEU A 78 7.90 -5.97 -13.40
N THR A 79 7.57 -5.75 -12.13
CA THR A 79 6.87 -6.73 -11.31
C THR A 79 5.46 -6.22 -11.02
N THR A 80 4.45 -7.06 -11.25
CA THR A 80 3.05 -6.78 -10.95
C THR A 80 2.51 -7.78 -9.93
N GLN A 81 1.52 -7.36 -9.15
CA GLN A 81 0.80 -8.20 -8.20
C GLN A 81 -0.65 -7.71 -8.12
N ILE A 82 -1.61 -8.63 -8.23
CA ILE A 82 -3.03 -8.30 -8.09
C ILE A 82 -3.51 -8.77 -6.72
N CYS A 83 -4.30 -7.93 -6.05
CA CYS A 83 -4.96 -8.28 -4.80
C CYS A 83 -6.47 -8.17 -4.96
N ASN A 84 -7.22 -8.99 -4.24
CA ASN A 84 -8.69 -8.99 -4.24
C ASN A 84 -9.29 -8.29 -3.01
N ASN A 85 -10.60 -8.02 -3.07
CA ASN A 85 -11.32 -7.34 -2.01
C ASN A 85 -11.33 -8.12 -0.67
N ASP A 86 -11.11 -9.44 -0.68
CA ASP A 86 -10.91 -10.24 0.54
C ASP A 86 -9.53 -10.03 1.22
N GLY A 87 -8.66 -9.19 0.64
CA GLY A 87 -7.30 -8.95 1.13
C GLY A 87 -6.31 -10.06 0.76
N VAL A 88 -6.65 -10.92 -0.20
CA VAL A 88 -5.76 -11.97 -0.72
C VAL A 88 -5.03 -11.44 -1.95
N CYS A 89 -3.71 -11.55 -1.94
CA CYS A 89 -2.87 -11.17 -3.08
C CYS A 89 -2.32 -12.40 -3.78
N LEU A 90 -2.32 -12.36 -5.11
CA LEU A 90 -1.56 -13.31 -5.91
C LEU A 90 -0.05 -13.13 -5.66
N PRO A 91 0.79 -14.15 -5.91
CA PRO A 91 2.22 -13.96 -5.91
C PRO A 91 2.64 -12.85 -6.89
N PRO A 92 3.64 -12.01 -6.57
CA PRO A 92 4.18 -11.07 -7.54
C PRO A 92 4.83 -11.81 -8.71
N GLU A 93 4.58 -11.35 -9.94
CA GLU A 93 5.11 -11.93 -11.17
C GLU A 93 5.83 -10.86 -12.01
N GLU A 94 6.86 -11.28 -12.75
CA GLU A 94 7.53 -10.41 -13.71
C GLU A 94 6.67 -10.29 -14.97
N ALA A 95 6.25 -9.07 -15.28
CA ALA A 95 5.42 -8.78 -16.44
C ALA A 95 6.28 -8.78 -17.72
N THR A 96 5.69 -9.25 -18.81
CA THR A 96 6.36 -9.25 -20.12
C THR A 96 6.40 -7.83 -20.67
N LEU A 97 7.60 -7.34 -21.00
CA LEU A 97 7.81 -6.05 -21.64
C LEU A 97 7.97 -6.22 -23.14
N LEU A 98 7.24 -5.42 -23.92
CA LEU A 98 7.35 -5.32 -25.36
C LEU A 98 8.00 -3.99 -25.73
N THR A 99 8.94 -4.00 -26.66
CA THR A 99 9.56 -2.79 -27.20
C THR A 99 9.92 -2.99 -28.67
N GLY A 100 9.93 -1.90 -29.44
CA GLY A 100 10.39 -1.89 -30.82
C GLY A 100 11.63 -1.00 -31.05
N ASP A 101 12.01 -0.19 -30.06
CA ASP A 101 13.02 0.85 -30.14
C ASP A 101 14.04 0.82 -28.97
N ASP A 102 13.91 -0.16 -28.07
CA ASP A 102 14.69 -0.31 -26.83
C ASP A 102 14.61 0.92 -25.90
N ARG A 103 13.61 1.78 -26.10
CA ARG A 103 13.44 3.03 -25.36
C ARG A 103 12.05 3.13 -24.73
N THR A 104 11.04 2.71 -25.46
CA THR A 104 9.64 2.70 -25.03
C THR A 104 9.20 1.26 -24.83
N PHE A 105 8.73 0.96 -23.63
CA PHE A 105 8.33 -0.38 -23.22
C PHE A 105 6.85 -0.39 -22.85
N THR A 106 6.12 -1.37 -23.34
CA THR A 106 4.71 -1.57 -23.00
C THR A 106 4.49 -2.92 -22.34
N SER A 107 3.50 -2.99 -21.45
CA SER A 107 3.04 -4.22 -20.82
C SER A 107 1.54 -4.16 -20.56
N ALA A 108 0.92 -5.34 -20.50
CA ALA A 108 -0.48 -5.50 -20.15
C ALA A 108 -0.64 -6.72 -19.26
N VAL A 109 -1.44 -6.59 -18.20
CA VAL A 109 -1.78 -7.68 -17.28
C VAL A 109 -3.28 -7.69 -17.07
N THR A 110 -3.93 -8.81 -17.38
CA THR A 110 -5.36 -8.98 -17.18
C THR A 110 -5.66 -9.13 -15.68
N THR A 111 -6.57 -8.31 -15.17
CA THR A 111 -7.04 -8.38 -13.78
C THR A 111 -7.90 -9.62 -13.53
N ILE A 112 -8.20 -9.88 -12.27
CA ILE A 112 -9.09 -10.98 -11.85
C ILE A 112 -10.45 -10.42 -11.42
N GLU A 113 -11.44 -11.29 -11.26
CA GLU A 113 -12.71 -10.93 -10.63
C GLU A 113 -12.48 -10.48 -9.17
N ASP A 114 -13.27 -9.49 -8.73
CA ASP A 114 -13.25 -8.92 -7.39
C ASP A 114 -11.87 -8.39 -6.96
N HIS A 115 -11.09 -7.88 -7.91
CA HIS A 115 -9.79 -7.30 -7.60
C HIS A 115 -9.94 -5.91 -6.96
N THR A 116 -9.13 -5.62 -5.95
CA THR A 116 -9.14 -4.31 -5.24
C THR A 116 -8.14 -3.33 -5.87
N TYR A 117 -6.96 -3.82 -6.26
CA TYR A 117 -5.91 -3.01 -6.87
C TYR A 117 -4.86 -3.88 -7.56
N VAL A 118 -4.13 -3.25 -8.47
CA VAL A 118 -2.91 -3.76 -9.08
C VAL A 118 -1.72 -3.04 -8.46
N ASN A 119 -0.88 -3.78 -7.76
CA ASN A 119 0.43 -3.34 -7.30
C ASN A 119 1.45 -3.51 -8.42
N TRP A 120 2.34 -2.55 -8.58
CA TRP A 120 3.44 -2.66 -9.53
C TRP A 120 4.70 -1.97 -9.03
N ARG A 121 5.85 -2.42 -9.52
CA ARG A 121 7.16 -1.82 -9.21
C ARG A 121 8.17 -2.15 -10.29
N VAL A 122 9.20 -1.33 -10.37
CA VAL A 122 10.30 -1.49 -11.31
C VAL A 122 11.59 -1.80 -10.57
N LYS A 123 12.38 -2.73 -11.10
CA LYS A 123 13.76 -2.95 -10.70
C LYS A 123 14.68 -2.55 -11.86
N ALA A 124 15.39 -1.44 -11.72
CA ALA A 124 16.43 -1.02 -12.66
C ALA A 124 17.71 -1.82 -12.43
N THR A 125 18.46 -2.05 -13.51
CA THR A 125 19.80 -2.65 -13.49
C THR A 125 20.73 -1.77 -14.33
N TYR A 126 21.76 -1.24 -13.70
CA TYR A 126 22.73 -0.31 -14.28
C TYR A 126 23.97 -1.07 -14.75
N THR A 127 24.05 -1.35 -16.05
CA THR A 127 25.15 -2.14 -16.62
C THR A 127 26.50 -1.45 -16.51
N GLU A 128 26.55 -0.12 -16.58
CA GLU A 128 27.81 0.63 -16.43
C GLU A 128 28.38 0.63 -15.01
N ASP A 129 27.55 0.31 -14.02
CA ASP A 129 27.94 0.27 -12.60
C ASP A 129 27.93 -1.17 -12.07
N ASN A 130 28.53 -2.11 -12.82
CA ASN A 130 28.71 -3.51 -12.40
C ASN A 130 27.37 -4.18 -12.01
N ASP A 131 26.34 -3.93 -12.82
CA ASP A 131 24.99 -4.47 -12.66
C ASP A 131 24.36 -4.16 -11.28
N THR A 132 24.65 -2.99 -10.72
CA THR A 132 23.93 -2.50 -9.54
C THR A 132 22.44 -2.33 -9.85
N THR A 133 21.61 -2.51 -8.83
CA THR A 133 20.15 -2.51 -8.99
C THR A 133 19.48 -1.54 -8.05
N GLU A 134 18.41 -0.91 -8.52
CA GLU A 134 17.59 0.01 -7.75
C GLU A 134 16.11 -0.30 -7.93
N MET A 135 15.33 -0.09 -6.86
CA MET A 135 13.90 -0.37 -6.83
C MET A 135 13.10 0.94 -6.88
N PHE A 136 12.07 0.96 -7.71
CA PHE A 136 11.11 2.05 -7.82
C PHE A 136 9.69 1.50 -7.57
N PRO A 137 9.04 1.85 -6.44
CA PRO A 137 9.57 2.66 -5.34
C PRO A 137 10.66 1.91 -4.54
N ALA A 138 11.44 2.64 -3.74
CA ALA A 138 12.50 2.05 -2.91
C ALA A 138 12.00 1.00 -1.90
N SER A 139 10.73 1.10 -1.50
CA SER A 139 10.04 0.13 -0.67
C SER A 139 8.57 0.01 -1.05
N GLY A 140 8.01 -1.20 -0.99
CA GLY A 140 6.60 -1.45 -1.31
C GLY A 140 6.35 -1.52 -2.82
N PHE A 141 5.22 -0.97 -3.23
CA PHE A 141 4.73 -0.95 -4.61
C PHE A 141 4.03 0.38 -4.89
N TYR A 142 4.07 0.81 -6.15
CA TYR A 142 3.05 1.70 -6.70
C TYR A 142 1.73 0.94 -6.79
N LYS A 143 0.62 1.66 -6.88
CA LYS A 143 -0.71 1.07 -6.78
C LYS A 143 -1.69 1.77 -7.71
N THR A 144 -2.43 0.96 -8.46
CA THR A 144 -3.59 1.38 -9.25
C THR A 144 -4.85 0.72 -8.69
N TRP A 145 -5.85 1.50 -8.33
CA TRP A 145 -7.09 0.99 -7.75
C TRP A 145 -8.13 0.57 -8.80
N SER A 146 -8.92 -0.43 -8.42
CA SER A 146 -10.12 -0.84 -9.14
C SER A 146 -11.20 0.24 -9.10
N ASP A 147 -12.16 0.20 -10.01
CA ASP A 147 -13.40 0.96 -9.92
C ASP A 147 -14.34 0.40 -8.84
N CYS A 148 -14.05 -0.78 -8.28
CA CYS A 148 -14.67 -1.29 -7.07
C CYS A 148 -13.63 -1.90 -6.13
N TRP A 149 -13.40 -1.24 -5.00
CA TRP A 149 -12.37 -1.64 -4.03
C TRP A 149 -12.90 -1.67 -2.60
N LEU A 150 -12.31 -2.56 -1.80
CA LEU A 150 -12.43 -2.59 -0.34
C LEU A 150 -11.09 -2.19 0.30
N ASN A 151 -11.10 -1.17 1.15
CA ASN A 151 -9.94 -0.76 1.94
C ASN A 151 -10.35 -0.49 3.39
N ASP A 152 -9.67 -1.12 4.36
CA ASP A 152 -9.94 -0.95 5.79
C ASP A 152 -11.41 -1.14 6.20
N GLY A 153 -12.14 -2.00 5.48
CA GLY A 153 -13.56 -2.29 5.73
C GLY A 153 -14.55 -1.30 5.09
N GLU A 154 -14.05 -0.32 4.33
CA GLU A 154 -14.88 0.62 3.57
C GLU A 154 -14.82 0.30 2.07
N TRP A 155 -16.00 0.11 1.48
CA TRP A 155 -16.14 -0.04 0.03
C TRP A 155 -16.13 1.32 -0.65
N GLY A 156 -15.46 1.41 -1.79
CA GLY A 156 -15.44 2.62 -2.61
C GLY A 156 -15.26 2.33 -4.10
N GLY A 157 -15.53 3.37 -4.90
CA GLY A 157 -15.53 3.30 -6.35
C GLY A 157 -16.93 3.12 -6.96
N ASP A 158 -17.10 3.61 -8.19
CA ASP A 158 -18.39 3.65 -8.88
C ASP A 158 -18.86 2.27 -9.38
N GLY A 159 -17.94 1.29 -9.47
CA GLY A 159 -18.20 -0.08 -9.88
C GLY A 159 -18.84 -0.96 -8.79
N CYS A 160 -18.93 -0.50 -7.54
CA CYS A 160 -19.45 -1.28 -6.41
C CYS A 160 -20.98 -1.29 -6.27
N SER A 161 -21.73 -0.98 -7.33
CA SER A 161 -23.17 -0.68 -7.27
C SER A 161 -24.06 -1.80 -6.70
N GLU A 162 -23.58 -3.04 -6.58
CA GLU A 162 -24.28 -4.15 -5.90
C GLU A 162 -23.73 -4.45 -4.48
N LYS A 163 -22.46 -4.16 -4.20
CA LYS A 163 -21.76 -4.48 -2.95
C LYS A 163 -21.95 -3.41 -1.87
N ALA A 164 -22.07 -2.14 -2.25
CA ALA A 164 -22.27 -1.02 -1.30
C ALA A 164 -23.65 -1.04 -0.62
N SER A 165 -24.63 -1.73 -1.22
CA SER A 165 -25.99 -1.86 -0.68
C SER A 165 -26.16 -2.99 0.34
N GLU A 166 -25.25 -3.96 0.41
CA GLU A 166 -25.36 -5.08 1.37
C GLU A 166 -24.81 -4.72 2.76
N ASP A 167 -23.85 -3.79 2.86
CA ASP A 167 -23.28 -3.33 4.14
C ASP A 167 -23.96 -2.07 4.72
N SER A 168 -24.83 -1.39 3.95
CA SER A 168 -25.48 -0.15 4.41
C SER A 168 -26.76 -0.36 5.23
N ASP A 169 -27.26 -1.59 5.35
CA ASP A 169 -28.55 -1.87 5.99
C ASP A 169 -28.51 -2.42 7.44
N ASP A 170 -27.35 -2.60 8.10
CA ASP A 170 -27.40 -3.25 9.44
C ASP A 170 -26.48 -2.77 10.59
N ILE A 171 -25.67 -1.70 10.47
CA ILE A 171 -24.84 -1.30 11.66
C ILE A 171 -24.63 0.19 11.95
N SER A 172 -25.21 1.12 11.18
CA SER A 172 -25.15 2.56 11.54
C SER A 172 -26.10 2.98 12.68
N ALA A 173 -26.90 2.06 13.24
CA ALA A 173 -27.82 2.34 14.35
C ALA A 173 -27.28 2.01 15.75
N LEU A 174 -26.10 1.38 15.88
CA LEU A 174 -25.54 0.95 17.18
C LEU A 174 -24.35 1.80 17.68
N GLY A 175 -24.02 2.91 17.00
CA GLY A 175 -22.91 3.80 17.39
C GLY A 175 -23.27 4.91 18.40
N ILE A 176 -24.55 5.12 18.74
CA ILE A 176 -24.98 6.21 19.64
C ILE A 176 -25.50 5.67 20.98
N MET A 177 -24.74 4.84 21.71
CA MET A 177 -24.99 4.59 23.14
C MET A 177 -23.71 4.16 23.87
N ALA A 178 -22.72 5.04 24.00
CA ALA A 178 -21.59 4.78 24.91
C ALA A 178 -20.95 6.05 25.49
N THR A 179 -21.76 7.01 25.97
CA THR A 179 -21.26 8.08 26.85
C THR A 179 -22.23 8.38 27.98
N ALA A 180 -22.47 7.40 28.87
CA ALA A 180 -22.99 7.70 30.20
C ALA A 180 -22.49 6.66 31.21
N GLY A 181 -21.63 7.08 32.15
CA GLY A 181 -21.50 6.39 33.42
C GLY A 181 -20.09 6.09 33.93
N VAL A 182 -19.24 7.11 34.13
CA VAL A 182 -18.16 7.00 35.15
C VAL A 182 -17.96 8.32 35.88
N ILE A 183 -18.88 8.69 36.79
CA ILE A 183 -18.54 9.55 37.94
C ILE A 183 -19.36 9.08 39.15
N ALA A 184 -18.86 8.11 39.91
CA ALA A 184 -19.36 7.84 41.27
C ALA A 184 -18.42 6.99 42.14
N ILE A 185 -17.10 7.25 42.18
CA ILE A 185 -16.27 6.77 43.30
C ILE A 185 -15.27 7.86 43.71
N ALA A 186 -15.75 8.90 44.38
CA ALA A 186 -14.89 9.82 45.13
C ALA A 186 -15.54 10.41 46.41
N ALA A 187 -16.70 9.90 46.84
CA ALA A 187 -17.46 10.49 47.95
C ALA A 187 -17.63 9.61 49.20
N ILE A 188 -16.98 8.44 49.31
CA ILE A 188 -17.17 7.52 50.46
C ILE A 188 -15.92 7.40 51.38
N ILE A 189 -14.85 8.18 51.16
CA ILE A 189 -13.67 8.17 52.06
C ILE A 189 -13.57 9.45 52.94
N ARG A 190 -14.61 10.29 52.97
CA ARG A 190 -14.70 11.38 53.97
C ARG A 190 -16.01 11.35 54.75
N TYR A 191 -16.35 10.21 55.35
CA TYR A 191 -17.22 10.21 56.53
C TYR A 191 -17.07 8.93 57.38
N LYS A 192 -15.95 8.82 58.10
CA LYS A 192 -15.94 8.44 59.51
C LYS A 192 -14.55 8.62 60.10
#